data_AF-A0A078LUB8-F1
#
_entry.id   AF-A0A078LUB8-F1
#
_cell.length_a   1.000
_cell.length_b   1.000
_cell.length_c   1.000
_cell.angle_alpha   90.00
_cell.angle_beta   90.00
_cell.angle_gamma   90.00
#
_symmetry.space_group_name_H-M   'P 1'
#
loop_
_entity.id
_entity.type
_entity.pdbx_description
1 polymer ?
#
loop_
_entity_poly.entity_id
_entity_poly.type
_entity_poly.pdbx_seq_one_letter_code
_entity_poly.pdbx_strand_id
1 'polypeptide(L)' 'MAALYILIPVAVVLVALAIWVFFWAVDSGQYDDLDGPAHSILFDDEDPNHQAGVEQATQSDDETDKRD' A
#
# COMPACT_ATOMS: atom_id res chain seq x y z
N MET A 1 -4.70 -26.14 -41.08
CA MET A 1 -3.66 -25.29 -41.69
C MET A 1 -4.03 -23.81 -41.74
N ALA A 2 -5.27 -23.42 -42.03
CA ALA A 2 -5.66 -21.99 -42.10
C ALA A 2 -5.61 -21.25 -40.74
N ALA A 3 -5.99 -21.92 -39.65
CA ALA A 3 -6.07 -21.29 -38.32
C ALA A 3 -4.72 -20.76 -37.81
N LEU A 4 -3.60 -21.42 -38.15
CA LEU A 4 -2.26 -20.99 -37.72
C LEU A 4 -1.90 -19.60 -38.25
N TYR A 5 -2.36 -19.25 -39.46
CA TYR A 5 -2.11 -17.93 -40.05
C TYR A 5 -2.81 -16.78 -39.31
N ILE A 6 -3.88 -17.09 -38.56
CA ILE A 6 -4.58 -16.11 -37.72
C ILE A 6 -4.04 -16.17 -36.29
N LEU A 7 -3.80 -17.38 -35.76
CA LEU A 7 -3.41 -17.59 -34.38
C LEU A 7 -2.01 -17.04 -34.08
N ILE A 8 -1.05 -17.18 -35.00
CA ILE A 8 0.32 -16.67 -34.85
C ILE A 8 0.33 -15.14 -34.68
N PRO A 9 -0.24 -14.33 -35.61
CA PRO A 9 -0.22 -12.88 -35.44
C PRO A 9 -1.05 -12.42 -34.24
N VAL A 10 -2.17 -13.08 -33.92
CA VAL A 10 -2.93 -12.78 -32.70
C VAL A 10 -2.08 -13.01 -31.44
N ALA A 11 -1.36 -14.13 -31.36
CA ALA A 11 -0.48 -14.40 -30.24
C ALA A 11 0.65 -13.36 -30.12
N VAL A 12 1.26 -12.96 -31.25
CA VAL A 12 2.29 -11.89 -31.26
C VAL A 12 1.73 -10.57 -30.75
N VAL A 13 0.52 -10.19 -31.17
CA VAL A 13 -0.14 -8.96 -30.70
C VAL A 13 -0.44 -9.03 -29.21
N LEU A 14 -0.93 -10.17 -28.71
CA LEU A 14 -1.21 -10.36 -27.29
C LEU A 14 0.07 -10.27 -26.44
N VAL A 15 1.16 -10.88 -26.88
CA VAL A 15 2.46 -10.79 -26.20
C VAL A 15 2.97 -9.34 -26.21
N ALA A 16 2.89 -8.65 -27.34
CA ALA A 16 3.28 -7.24 -27.42
C ALA A 16 2.45 -6.35 -26.49
N LEU A 17 1.13 -6.57 -26.42
CA LEU A 17 0.23 -5.88 -25.48
C LEU A 17 0.61 -6.14 -24.03
N ALA A 18 0.87 -7.41 -23.68
CA ALA A 18 1.26 -7.77 -22.32
C ALA A 18 2.58 -7.10 -21.91
N ILE A 19 3.57 -7.08 -22.81
CA ILE A 19 4.84 -6.39 -22.59
C ILE A 19 4.63 -4.88 -22.42
N TRP A 20 3.80 -4.27 -23.27
CA TRP A 20 3.50 -2.84 -23.19
C TRP A 20 2.82 -2.47 -21.87
N VAL A 21 1.81 -3.23 -21.44
CA VAL A 21 1.13 -3.04 -20.14
C VAL A 21 2.09 -3.23 -18.99
N PHE A 22 2.98 -4.23 -19.05
CA PHE A 22 3.99 -4.47 -18.02
C PHE A 22 4.92 -3.27 -17.84
N PHE A 23 5.46 -2.72 -18.94
CA PHE A 23 6.32 -1.53 -18.86
C PHE A 23 5.56 -0.30 -18.36
N TRP A 24 4.31 -0.10 -18.79
CA TRP A 24 3.47 0.98 -18.27
C TRP A 24 3.23 0.87 -16.76
N ALA A 25 2.96 -0.35 -16.27
CA ALA A 25 2.74 -0.59 -14.83
C ALA A 25 4.01 -0.37 -14.00
N VAL A 26 5.19 -0.73 -14.55
CA VAL A 26 6.49 -0.47 -13.90
C VAL A 26 6.78 1.03 -13.84
N ASP A 27 6.55 1.77 -14.93
CA ASP A 27 6.75 3.22 -14.99
C ASP A 27 5.75 4.01 -14.12
N SER A 28 4.57 3.44 -13.87
CA SER A 28 3.52 4.03 -13.01
C SER A 28 3.91 4.15 -11.52
N GLY A 29 5.14 3.80 -11.14
CA GLY A 29 5.65 4.07 -9.79
C GLY A 29 4.95 3.28 -8.67
N GLN A 30 4.26 2.17 -8.98
CA GLN A 30 3.60 1.34 -7.95
C GLN A 30 4.56 0.68 -6.95
N TYR A 31 5.87 0.81 -7.15
CA TYR A 31 6.89 0.34 -6.21
C TYR A 31 7.38 1.43 -5.25
N ASP A 32 7.03 2.69 -5.47
CA ASP A 32 7.46 3.84 -4.66
C ASP A 32 6.74 3.89 -3.31
N ASP A 33 5.57 3.21 -3.20
CA ASP A 33 4.77 3.14 -1.97
C ASP A 33 4.98 1.83 -1.17
N LEU A 34 5.98 1.01 -1.54
CA LEU A 34 6.35 -0.17 -0.75
C LEU A 34 7.13 0.18 0.53
N ASP A 35 7.63 1.42 0.65
CA ASP A 35 8.29 1.95 1.84
C ASP A 35 7.30 2.52 2.89
N GLY A 36 6.02 2.65 2.55
CA GLY A 36 4.99 3.30 3.38
C GLY A 36 4.73 2.65 4.76
N PRO A 37 4.59 1.31 4.89
CA PRO A 37 4.17 0.70 6.17
C PRO A 37 5.31 0.45 7.17
N ALA A 38 6.55 0.37 6.71
CA ALA A 38 7.68 -0.01 7.57
C ALA A 38 8.19 1.16 8.43
N HIS A 39 7.95 2.40 7.99
CA HIS A 39 8.38 3.61 8.70
C HIS A 39 7.34 4.15 9.68
N SER A 40 6.05 3.83 9.55
CA SER A 40 5.04 4.26 10.53
C SER A 40 5.24 3.56 11.88
N ILE A 41 5.55 2.27 11.87
CA ILE A 41 5.62 1.48 13.11
C ILE A 41 6.75 1.87 14.06
N LEU A 42 7.79 2.56 13.56
CA LEU A 42 8.93 3.02 14.37
C LEU A 42 8.75 4.46 14.88
N PHE A 43 7.87 5.25 14.27
CA PHE A 43 7.63 6.66 14.61
C PHE A 43 6.20 6.96 15.08
N ASP A 44 5.32 5.95 15.19
CA ASP A 44 3.96 6.08 15.74
C ASP A 44 3.95 6.64 17.19
N ASP A 45 5.05 6.49 17.93
CA ASP A 45 5.22 7.05 19.28
C ASP A 45 5.40 8.58 19.30
N GLU A 46 5.79 9.19 18.16
CA GLU A 46 5.95 10.64 18.00
C GLU A 46 4.74 11.30 17.31
N ASP A 47 3.69 10.54 16.94
CA ASP A 47 2.46 11.12 16.40
C ASP A 47 1.70 11.88 17.50
N PRO A 48 1.48 13.21 17.35
CA PRO A 48 0.73 14.00 18.33
C PRO A 48 -0.70 13.49 18.56
N ASN A 49 -1.31 12.79 17.58
CA ASN A 49 -2.61 12.16 17.76
C ASN A 49 -2.56 10.93 18.68
N HIS A 50 -1.44 10.18 18.67
CA HIS A 50 -1.24 9.04 19.55
C HIS A 50 -1.00 9.53 20.99
N GLN A 51 -0.20 10.58 21.19
CA GLN A 51 0.04 11.18 22.51
C GLN A 51 -1.25 11.73 23.16
N ALA A 52 -2.13 12.36 22.38
CA ALA A 52 -3.42 12.83 22.87
C ALA A 52 -4.33 11.70 23.38
N GLY A 53 -4.25 10.51 22.77
CA GLY A 53 -4.98 9.32 23.22
C GLY A 53 -4.43 8.74 24.53
N VAL A 54 -3.10 8.73 24.70
CA VAL A 54 -2.43 8.25 25.92
C VAL A 54 -2.68 9.20 27.10
N GLU A 55 -2.70 10.51 26.87
CA GLU A 55 -3.05 11.51 27.89
C GLU A 55 -4.50 11.36 28.36
N GLN A 56 -5.46 11.14 27.44
CA GLN A 56 -6.86 10.91 27.81
C GLN A 56 -7.06 9.62 28.61
N ALA A 57 -6.36 8.53 28.24
CA ALA A 57 -6.43 7.27 28.98
C ALA A 57 -5.89 7.44 30.42
N THR A 58 -4.73 8.09 30.56
CA THR A 58 -4.10 8.35 31.87
C THR A 58 -4.96 9.24 32.76
N GLN A 59 -5.61 10.26 32.19
CA GLN A 59 -6.45 11.19 32.94
C GLN A 59 -7.78 10.56 33.40
N SER A 60 -8.29 9.59 32.64
CA SER A 60 -9.51 8.85 32.99
C SER A 60 -9.31 7.91 34.19
N ASP A 61 -8.14 7.27 34.26
CA ASP A 61 -7.78 6.38 35.37
C ASP A 61 -7.54 7.16 36.67
N ASP A 62 -6.88 8.32 36.59
CA ASP A 62 -6.59 9.20 37.74
C ASP A 62 -7.86 9.89 38.31
N GLU A 63 -8.88 10.09 37.47
CA GLU A 63 -10.18 10.62 37.89
C GLU A 63 -11.11 9.53 38.45
N THR A 64 -10.89 8.27 38.09
CA THR A 64 -11.62 7.12 38.64
C THR A 64 -11.11 6.76 40.03
N ASP A 65 -9.78 6.75 40.24
CA ASP A 65 -9.14 6.49 41.54
C ASP A 65 -9.43 7.57 42.60
N LYS A 66 -9.68 8.82 42.18
CA LYS A 66 -10.07 9.93 43.09
C LYS A 66 -11.54 9.93 43.50
N ARG A 67 -12.38 9.12 42.85
CA ARG A 67 -13.83 9.05 43.13
C ARG A 67 -14.22 7.87 44.02
N ASP A 68 -13.27 6.98 44.34
CA ASP A 68 -13.38 5.87 45.30
C ASP A 68 -12.78 6.23 46.67
#